data_AF-A0A937DQY6-F1
#
_entry.id   AF-A0A937DQY6-F1
#
_cell.length_a   1.000
_cell.length_b   1.000
_cell.length_c   1.000
_cell.angle_alpha   90.00
_cell.angle_beta   90.00
_cell.angle_gamma   90.00
#
_symmetry.space_group_name_H-M   'P 1'
#
loop_
_entity.id
_entity.type
_entity.pdbx_description
1 polymer ?
#
loop_
_entity_poly.entity_id
_entity_poly.type
_entity_poly.pdbx_seq_one_letter_code
_entity_poly.pdbx_strand_id
1 'polypeptide(L)'
;RCSVDGARRMMWWFLQMLLNFLWTPVFFGAHRIDLALVVILLLLGSIVMFIVRSRREDRVSALLFVPYAAWVGFAAVLNVALLRLNPAA
;
A
#
# COMPACT_ATOMS: atom_id res chain seq x y z
N ARG A 1 -7.70 -13.90 28.18
CA ARG A 1 -7.11 -14.21 26.86
C ARG A 1 -6.89 -12.87 26.16
N CYS A 2 -5.79 -12.19 26.49
CA CYS A 2 -5.56 -10.81 26.06
C CYS A 2 -4.44 -10.76 25.02
N SER A 3 -4.69 -9.99 23.95
CA SER A 3 -3.70 -9.34 23.08
C SER A 3 -2.93 -10.14 22.02
N VAL A 4 -3.39 -11.31 21.55
CA VAL A 4 -2.78 -11.91 20.32
C VAL A 4 -3.39 -11.29 19.06
N ASP A 5 -4.69 -10.97 19.09
CA ASP A 5 -5.41 -10.42 17.94
C ASP A 5 -5.04 -8.95 17.66
N GLY A 6 -4.69 -8.18 18.70
CA GLY A 6 -4.19 -6.81 18.56
C GLY A 6 -2.80 -6.76 17.91
N ALA A 7 -1.89 -7.64 18.34
CA ALA A 7 -0.53 -7.71 17.80
C ALA A 7 -0.51 -8.00 16.29
N ARG A 8 -1.38 -8.89 15.81
CA ARG A 8 -1.48 -9.22 14.38
C ARG A 8 -1.94 -8.02 13.54
N ARG A 9 -2.94 -7.27 14.02
CA ARG A 9 -3.43 -6.05 13.34
C ARG A 9 -2.35 -4.98 13.27
N MET A 10 -1.61 -4.81 14.37
CA MET A 10 -0.50 -3.86 14.44
C MET A 10 0.63 -4.21 13.46
N MET A 11 0.91 -5.51 13.28
CA MET A 11 1.94 -5.97 12.34
C MET A 11 1.59 -5.62 10.89
N TRP A 12 0.33 -5.82 10.48
CA TRP A 12 -0.15 -5.37 9.16
C TRP A 12 -0.11 -3.86 9.00
N TRP A 13 -0.44 -3.12 10.07
CA TRP A 13 -0.35 -1.66 10.07
C TRP A 13 1.11 -1.17 9.91
N PHE A 14 2.06 -1.76 10.63
CA PHE A 14 3.48 -1.44 10.49
C PHE A 14 4.02 -1.83 9.11
N LEU A 15 3.58 -2.98 8.57
CA LEU A 15 3.98 -3.43 7.24
C LEU A 15 3.51 -2.43 6.16
N GLN A 16 2.26 -1.95 6.24
CA GLN A 16 1.76 -0.92 5.31
C GLN A 16 2.56 0.38 5.43
N MET A 17 2.95 0.77 6.64
CA MET A 17 3.72 1.99 6.88
C MET A 17 5.14 1.88 6.34
N LEU A 18 5.81 0.76 6.57
CA LEU A 18 7.13 0.47 6.00
C LEU A 18 7.09 0.46 4.47
N LEU A 19 6.14 -0.27 3.87
CA LEU A 19 5.96 -0.29 2.42
C LEU A 19 5.66 1.09 1.85
N ASN A 20 4.85 1.90 2.53
CA ASN A 20 4.57 3.28 2.13
C ASN A 20 5.83 4.17 2.21
N PHE A 21 6.63 4.01 3.27
CA PHE A 21 7.87 4.75 3.45
C PHE A 21 8.97 4.32 2.48
N LEU A 22 8.99 3.04 2.08
CA LEU A 22 9.91 2.49 1.08
C LEU A 22 9.56 2.93 -0.35
N TRP A 23 8.28 3.18 -0.63
CA TRP A 23 7.85 3.58 -1.98
C TRP A 23 8.49 4.91 -2.43
N THR A 24 8.48 5.94 -1.59
CA THR A 24 9.03 7.26 -1.92
C THR A 24 10.53 7.24 -2.28
N PRO A 25 11.44 6.64 -1.50
CA PRO A 25 12.86 6.56 -1.83
C PRO A 25 13.16 5.60 -2.98
N VAL A 26 12.35 4.55 -3.21
CA VAL A 26 12.54 3.67 -4.38
C VAL A 26 12.15 4.41 -5.67
N PHE A 27 11.04 5.16 -5.66
CA PHE A 27 10.58 5.91 -6.81
C PHE A 27 11.42 7.15 -7.08
N PHE A 28 11.64 8.01 -6.08
CA PHE A 28 12.38 9.27 -6.23
C PHE A 28 13.89 9.12 -6.05
N GLY A 29 14.36 8.22 -5.19
CA GLY A 29 15.79 8.07 -4.88
C GLY A 29 16.51 7.15 -5.88
N ALA A 30 15.97 5.96 -6.14
CA ALA A 30 16.59 5.01 -7.06
C ALA A 30 16.19 5.22 -8.53
N HIS A 31 15.18 6.04 -8.81
CA HIS A 31 14.61 6.26 -10.16
C HIS A 31 14.22 4.97 -10.90
N ARG A 32 14.13 3.84 -10.20
CA ARG A 32 13.74 2.53 -10.73
C ARG A 32 12.22 2.42 -10.71
N ILE A 33 11.59 2.96 -11.75
CA ILE A 33 10.12 2.97 -11.88
C ILE A 33 9.57 1.54 -11.89
N ASP A 34 10.30 0.59 -12.47
CA ASP A 34 9.98 -0.84 -12.46
C ASP A 34 9.78 -1.41 -11.04
N LEU A 35 10.75 -1.18 -10.15
CA LEU A 35 10.73 -1.69 -8.78
C LEU A 35 9.70 -0.94 -7.95
N ALA A 36 9.55 0.36 -8.17
CA ALA A 36 8.53 1.16 -7.49
C ALA A 36 7.11 0.68 -7.80
N LEU A 37 6.87 0.20 -9.03
CA LEU A 37 5.59 -0.36 -9.47
C LEU A 37 5.27 -1.67 -8.75
N VAL A 38 6.25 -2.57 -8.61
CA VAL A 38 6.07 -3.83 -7.84
C VAL A 38 5.77 -3.52 -6.37
N VAL A 39 6.50 -2.57 -5.78
CA VAL A 39 6.32 -2.15 -4.38
C VAL A 39 4.94 -1.54 -4.15
N ILE A 40 4.48 -0.64 -5.04
CA ILE A 40 3.16 0.00 -4.87
C ILE A 40 2.00 -0.98 -5.09
N LEU A 41 2.13 -1.95 -5.99
CA LEU A 41 1.14 -3.01 -6.15
C LEU A 41 1.08 -3.93 -4.92
N LEU A 42 2.22 -4.29 -4.34
CA LEU A 42 2.29 -5.04 -3.08
C LEU A 42 1.68 -4.26 -1.91
N LEU A 43 1.96 -2.95 -1.83
CA LEU A 43 1.36 -2.05 -0.85
C LEU A 43 -0.17 -1.98 -1.03
N LEU A 44 -0.65 -1.77 -2.26
CA LEU A 44 -2.08 -1.73 -2.59
C LEU A 44 -2.76 -3.05 -2.20
N GLY A 45 -2.18 -4.19 -2.57
CA GLY A 45 -2.69 -5.51 -2.19
C GLY A 45 -2.78 -5.70 -0.68
N SER A 46 -1.74 -5.27 0.04
CA SER A 46 -1.69 -5.34 1.50
C SER A 46 -2.78 -4.47 2.16
N ILE A 47 -2.98 -3.24 1.67
CA ILE A 47 -4.02 -2.31 2.14
C ILE A 47 -5.41 -2.89 1.86
N VAL A 48 -5.66 -3.39 0.65
CA VAL A 48 -6.95 -3.99 0.28
C VAL A 48 -7.24 -5.22 1.14
N MET A 49 -6.25 -6.08 1.37
CA MET A 49 -6.41 -7.25 2.23
C MET A 49 -6.72 -6.85 3.68
N PHE A 50 -6.03 -5.81 4.19
CA PHE A 50 -6.30 -5.25 5.51
C PHE A 50 -7.71 -4.65 5.61
N ILE A 51 -8.16 -3.92 4.59
CA ILE A 51 -9.53 -3.39 4.51
C ILE A 51 -10.53 -4.54 4.52
N VAL A 52 -10.40 -5.53 3.65
CA VAL A 52 -11.35 -6.66 3.55
C VAL A 52 -11.43 -7.43 4.88
N ARG A 53 -10.29 -7.61 5.57
CA ARG A 53 -10.23 -8.27 6.87
C ARG A 53 -10.87 -7.42 7.98
N SER A 54 -10.56 -6.13 8.03
CA SER A 54 -11.09 -5.19 9.03
C SER A 54 -12.57 -4.83 8.80
N ARG A 55 -13.08 -4.88 7.56
CA ARG A 55 -14.50 -4.67 7.21
C ARG A 55 -15.45 -5.57 7.99
N ARG A 56 -15.01 -6.77 8.37
CA ARG A 56 -15.82 -7.75 9.11
C ARG A 56 -15.94 -7.46 10.60
N GLU A 57 -14.94 -6.81 11.20
CA GLU A 57 -14.97 -6.47 12.63
C GLU A 57 -15.39 -5.01 12.87
N ASP A 58 -14.79 -4.05 12.14
CA ASP A 58 -15.03 -2.62 12.34
C ASP A 58 -15.21 -1.89 10.99
N ARG A 59 -16.47 -1.57 10.67
CA ARG A 59 -16.84 -0.84 9.44
C ARG A 59 -16.24 0.57 9.40
N VAL A 60 -16.05 1.21 10.55
CA VAL A 60 -15.49 2.56 10.65
C VAL A 60 -14.02 2.57 10.23
N SER A 61 -13.21 1.66 10.77
CA SER A 61 -11.79 1.52 10.40
C SER A 61 -11.65 1.23 8.91
N ALA A 62 -12.47 0.35 8.37
CA ALA A 62 -12.48 0.09 6.93
C ALA A 62 -12.80 1.33 6.09
N LEU A 63 -13.79 2.15 6.50
CA LEU A 63 -14.19 3.36 5.79
C LEU A 63 -13.06 4.40 5.73
N LEU A 64 -12.30 4.54 6.82
CA LEU A 64 -11.12 5.43 6.90
C LEU A 64 -10.00 5.01 5.94
N PHE A 65 -9.87 3.72 5.63
CA PHE A 65 -8.86 3.20 4.70
C PHE A 65 -9.30 3.22 3.22
N VAL A 66 -10.59 3.41 2.91
CA VAL A 66 -11.09 3.53 1.52
C VAL A 66 -10.42 4.70 0.75
N PRO A 67 -10.41 5.95 1.26
CA PRO A 67 -9.76 7.05 0.54
C PRO A 67 -8.25 6.82 0.37
N TYR A 68 -7.61 6.15 1.33
CA TYR A 68 -6.21 5.78 1.23
C TYR A 68 -5.94 4.74 0.13
N ALA A 69 -6.77 3.69 0.04
CA ALA A 69 -6.67 2.71 -1.05
C ALA A 69 -6.92 3.35 -2.42
N ALA A 70 -7.86 4.29 -2.52
CA ALA A 70 -8.10 5.06 -3.75
C ALA A 70 -6.86 5.88 -4.17
N TRP A 71 -6.22 6.55 -3.21
CA TRP A 71 -4.98 7.30 -3.45
C TRP A 71 -3.82 6.39 -3.91
N VAL A 72 -3.59 5.27 -3.22
CA VAL A 72 -2.53 4.33 -3.61
C VAL A 72 -2.83 3.71 -4.98
N GLY A 73 -4.10 3.46 -5.30
CA GLY A 73 -4.52 3.01 -6.62
C GLY A 73 -4.22 4.05 -7.71
N PHE A 74 -4.50 5.33 -7.46
CA PHE A 74 -4.14 6.42 -8.36
C PHE A 74 -2.61 6.50 -8.57
N ALA A 75 -1.83 6.42 -7.49
CA ALA A 75 -0.37 6.41 -7.58
C ALA A 75 0.18 5.19 -8.34
N ALA A 76 -0.47 4.02 -8.24
CA ALA A 76 -0.12 2.84 -9.04
C ALA A 76 -0.40 3.08 -10.54
N VAL A 77 -1.54 3.67 -10.89
CA VAL A 77 -1.86 4.05 -12.27
C VAL A 77 -0.86 5.08 -12.81
N LEU A 78 -0.47 6.06 -11.99
CA LEU A 78 0.54 7.04 -12.34
C LEU A 78 1.91 6.38 -12.60
N ASN A 79 2.31 5.41 -11.78
CA ASN A 79 3.54 4.63 -11.99
C ASN A 79 3.50 3.85 -13.31
N VAL A 80 2.38 3.18 -13.60
CA VAL A 80 2.18 2.46 -14.86
C VAL A 80 2.25 3.43 -16.04
N ALA A 81 1.61 4.59 -15.94
CA ALA A 81 1.64 5.60 -17.00
C ALA A 81 3.07 6.12 -17.25
N LEU A 82 3.82 6.40 -16.17
CA LEU A 82 5.23 6.80 -16.26
C LEU A 82 6.10 5.73 -16.91
N LEU A 83 5.92 4.46 -16.54
CA LEU A 83 6.66 3.35 -17.16
C LEU A 83 6.33 3.20 -18.65
N ARG A 84 5.05 3.39 -19.03
CA ARG A 84 4.65 3.37 -20.45
C ARG A 84 5.18 4.55 -21.25
N LEU A 85 5.28 5.73 -20.63
CA LEU A 85 5.82 6.94 -21.26
C LEU A 85 7.35 6.92 -21.32
N ASN A 86 8.01 6.25 -20.36
CA ASN A 86 9.45 6.04 -20.31
C ASN A 86 9.78 4.55 -20.17
N PRO A 87 9.73 3.78 -21.28
CA PRO A 87 10.05 2.35 -21.28
C PRO A 87 11.55 2.04 -21.05
N ALA A 88 12.40 3.07 -20.86
CA ALA A 88 13.85 2.95 -20.68
C ALA A 88 14.36 3.43 -19.31
N ALA A 89 13.46 3.66 -18.34
CA ALA A 89 13.79 4.19 -17.01
C ALA A 89 13.98 3.09 -15.95
#